data_AF-A0AB32U3S4-F1
#
_entry.id   AF-A0AB32U3S4-F1
#
_cell.length_a   1.000
_cell.length_b   1.000
_cell.length_c   1.000
_cell.angle_alpha   90.00
_cell.angle_beta   90.00
_cell.angle_gamma   90.00
#
_symmetry.space_group_name_H-M   'P 1'
#
loop_
_entity.id
_entity.type
_entity.pdbx_description
1 polymer ?
#
loop_
_entity_poly.entity_id
_entity_poly.type
_entity_poly.pdbx_seq_one_letter_code
_entity_poly.pdbx_strand_id
1 'polypeptide(L)'
;MGVLRVLWGIMGRISMFRSYQIVLLLAAALAVVAFYYFGSEKQNFSSTTKRIKETQASHNSNRDDADLSIDIQPGHLESRPGAGAELEGKPKRFHALMMFTKVDKSLSLQQKFQTAMRSMVKHGRFLEDEILVLHYVSDLGSQEFGEKMLPELLLDASFQYEVVFHNVDTLTEKLFPIVEAMQKHFSAGSGAYYSDAIFFLSVAMHRIMPAELKRIVQLDLDLKFRSNIRDLFQEFNHFPSDAVIGIAREMQPVYRHTFWQYRKENPKSRVGDPPPDGLPGFNSGVMLLNLDSMRRSTVYNQLLEPERVARLADKYHFRGHLGDQDFFTMIGMEHTELFYPLTCGWNRQLCTWWRDHGFTWFLEFSFTGLKLQSAPLCIPNPTPYMANQSTRQAIHMEDPQEATRSPCFYCLCFNTTRGGTSDKNTTSAVTAYSV
;
A
#
# COMPACT_ATOMS: atom_id res chain seq x y z
N MET A 1 55.13 -44.50 17.04
CA MET A 1 55.00 -43.66 18.26
C MET A 1 54.98 -42.14 18.01
N GLY A 2 55.53 -41.61 16.91
CA GLY A 2 55.45 -40.16 16.60
C GLY A 2 54.11 -39.68 16.03
N VAL A 3 53.45 -40.50 15.19
CA VAL A 3 52.22 -40.10 14.46
C VAL A 3 51.00 -39.97 15.40
N LEU A 4 50.91 -40.80 16.45
CA LEU A 4 49.81 -40.71 17.41
C LEU A 4 49.81 -39.41 18.23
N ARG A 5 50.98 -38.82 18.53
CA ARG A 5 51.03 -37.53 19.26
C ARG A 5 50.55 -36.36 18.41
N VAL A 6 50.82 -36.38 17.10
CA VAL A 6 50.35 -35.34 16.19
C VAL A 6 48.84 -35.44 15.99
N LEU A 7 48.31 -36.66 15.85
CA LEU A 7 46.85 -36.88 15.77
C LEU A 7 46.12 -36.42 17.05
N TRP A 8 46.71 -36.59 18.23
CA TRP A 8 46.09 -36.10 19.47
C TRP A 8 46.11 -34.57 19.60
N GLY A 9 47.17 -33.91 19.14
CA GLY A 9 47.23 -32.44 19.10
C GLY A 9 46.22 -31.83 18.13
N ILE A 10 45.98 -32.49 16.99
CA ILE A 10 45.00 -32.05 16.00
C ILE A 10 43.57 -32.37 16.45
N MET A 11 43.32 -33.55 17.04
CA MET A 11 42.00 -33.89 17.59
C MET A 11 41.63 -32.99 18.78
N GLY A 12 42.58 -32.57 19.61
CA GLY A 12 42.33 -31.60 20.69
C GLY A 12 41.89 -30.23 20.16
N ARG A 13 42.49 -29.75 19.07
CA ARG A 13 42.07 -28.49 18.43
C ARG A 13 40.73 -28.61 17.70
N ILE A 14 40.44 -29.74 17.06
CA ILE A 14 39.15 -29.98 16.41
C ILE A 14 38.02 -30.12 17.45
N SER A 15 38.32 -30.71 18.63
CA SER A 15 37.37 -30.82 19.73
C SER A 15 37.01 -29.46 20.34
N MET A 16 38.00 -28.57 20.54
CA MET A 16 37.73 -27.20 21.01
C MET A 16 37.04 -26.31 19.98
N PHE A 17 37.30 -26.52 18.67
CA PHE A 17 36.58 -25.77 17.63
C PHE A 17 35.10 -26.14 17.57
N ARG A 18 34.76 -27.42 17.78
CA ARG A 18 33.36 -27.86 17.84
C ARG A 18 32.64 -27.39 19.10
N SER A 19 33.30 -27.34 20.26
CA SER A 19 32.66 -26.85 21.48
C SER A 19 32.29 -25.37 21.38
N TYR A 20 33.16 -24.53 20.81
CA TYR A 20 32.86 -23.11 20.60
C TYR A 20 31.68 -22.88 19.65
N GLN A 21 31.58 -23.66 18.56
CA GLN A 21 30.43 -23.58 17.65
C GLN A 21 29.12 -23.99 18.32
N ILE A 22 29.13 -25.03 19.16
CA ILE A 22 27.95 -25.46 19.92
C ILE A 22 27.52 -24.38 20.91
N VAL A 23 28.46 -23.76 21.64
CA VAL A 23 28.16 -22.66 22.58
C VAL A 23 27.59 -21.45 21.84
N LEU A 24 28.12 -21.09 20.67
CA LEU A 24 27.59 -20.01 19.83
C LEU A 24 26.19 -20.30 19.32
N LEU A 25 25.90 -21.55 18.92
CA LEU A 25 24.56 -21.98 18.51
C LEU A 25 23.57 -21.94 19.69
N LEU A 26 24.00 -22.36 20.89
CA LEU A 26 23.20 -22.27 22.10
C LEU A 26 22.92 -20.82 22.50
N ALA A 27 23.93 -19.94 22.41
CA ALA A 27 23.76 -18.51 22.68
C ALA A 27 22.83 -17.85 21.66
N ALA A 28 22.94 -18.21 20.38
CA ALA A 28 22.02 -17.74 19.34
C ALA A 28 20.59 -18.24 19.58
N ALA A 29 20.41 -19.51 19.94
CA ALA A 29 19.10 -20.07 20.27
C ALA A 29 18.48 -19.39 21.49
N LEU A 30 19.26 -19.14 22.56
CA LEU A 30 18.80 -18.41 23.74
C LEU A 30 18.48 -16.95 23.42
N ALA A 31 19.22 -16.30 22.53
CA ALA A 31 18.92 -14.94 22.08
C ALA A 31 17.61 -14.88 21.28
N VAL A 32 17.33 -15.89 20.43
CA VAL A 32 16.05 -16.00 19.72
C VAL A 32 14.90 -16.24 20.69
N VAL A 33 15.08 -17.12 21.69
CA VAL A 33 14.08 -17.35 22.75
C VAL A 33 13.85 -16.08 23.57
N ALA A 34 14.92 -15.40 23.99
CA ALA A 34 14.82 -14.14 24.72
C ALA A 34 14.12 -13.06 23.89
N PHE A 35 14.42 -12.94 22.60
CA PHE A 35 13.74 -12.01 21.71
C PHE A 35 12.26 -12.35 21.55
N TYR A 36 11.93 -13.64 21.43
CA TYR A 36 10.54 -14.08 21.31
C TYR A 36 9.74 -13.85 22.60
N TYR A 37 10.33 -14.12 23.76
CA TYR A 37 9.63 -13.97 25.05
C TYR A 37 9.66 -12.54 25.61
N PHE A 38 10.79 -11.84 25.56
CA PHE A 38 10.88 -10.44 26.04
C PHE A 38 10.40 -9.42 25.00
N GLY A 39 10.48 -9.74 23.70
CA GLY A 39 9.96 -8.87 22.63
C GLY A 39 8.45 -8.99 22.42
N SER A 40 7.80 -10.04 22.95
CA SER A 40 6.34 -10.24 22.86
C SER A 40 5.56 -9.70 24.05
N GLU A 41 6.20 -9.15 25.08
CA GLU A 41 5.48 -8.54 26.20
C GLU A 41 4.82 -7.20 25.78
N LYS A 42 3.48 -7.13 25.94
CA LYS A 42 2.54 -6.01 25.69
C LYS A 42 1.96 -5.84 24.28
N GLN A 43 1.71 -6.93 23.55
CA GLN A 43 0.95 -6.87 22.30
C GLN A 43 -0.24 -7.86 22.33
N ASN A 44 -1.47 -7.35 22.49
CA ASN A 44 -2.73 -8.15 22.49
C ASN A 44 -3.07 -8.79 21.11
N PHE A 45 -2.22 -8.60 20.09
CA PHE A 45 -2.53 -8.95 18.71
C PHE A 45 -2.61 -10.47 18.45
N SER A 46 -1.82 -11.27 19.18
CA SER A 46 -1.84 -12.74 19.03
C SER A 46 -3.10 -13.36 19.63
N SER A 47 -3.56 -12.88 20.79
CA SER A 47 -4.77 -13.39 21.45
C SER A 47 -6.04 -13.12 20.63
N THR A 48 -6.15 -11.95 20.01
CA THR A 48 -7.29 -11.61 19.15
C THR A 48 -7.30 -12.49 17.89
N THR A 49 -6.15 -12.68 17.25
CA THR A 49 -6.02 -13.59 16.09
C THR A 49 -6.49 -15.01 16.47
N LYS A 50 -6.04 -15.51 17.63
CA LYS A 50 -6.39 -16.85 18.11
C LYS A 50 -7.88 -16.97 18.41
N ARG A 51 -8.47 -16.00 19.11
CA ARG A 51 -9.91 -15.99 19.47
C ARG A 51 -10.82 -16.00 18.24
N ILE A 52 -10.48 -15.22 17.21
CA ILE A 52 -11.27 -15.16 15.97
C ILE A 52 -11.12 -16.47 15.18
N LYS A 53 -9.91 -17.02 15.05
CA LYS A 53 -9.69 -18.32 14.40
C LYS A 53 -10.43 -19.46 15.12
N GLU A 54 -10.48 -19.44 16.45
CA GLU A 54 -11.26 -20.39 17.24
C GLU A 54 -12.77 -20.21 17.00
N THR A 55 -13.25 -18.97 16.94
CA THR A 55 -14.67 -18.67 16.67
C THR A 55 -15.08 -19.10 15.25
N GLN A 56 -14.25 -18.85 14.24
CA GLN A 56 -14.49 -19.30 12.86
C GLN A 56 -14.38 -20.81 12.70
N ALA A 57 -13.41 -21.45 13.36
CA ALA A 57 -13.31 -22.92 13.36
C ALA A 57 -14.55 -23.58 13.96
N SER A 58 -15.16 -22.97 15.00
CA SER A 58 -16.42 -23.45 15.58
C SER A 58 -17.64 -23.21 14.69
N HIS A 59 -17.60 -22.21 13.80
CA HIS A 59 -18.68 -21.90 12.86
C HIS A 59 -18.59 -22.71 11.55
N ASN A 60 -17.40 -23.13 11.12
CA ASN A 60 -17.18 -23.94 9.92
C ASN A 60 -17.49 -25.44 10.13
N SER A 61 -17.61 -25.93 11.38
CA SER A 61 -17.99 -27.32 11.66
C SER A 61 -19.50 -27.59 11.63
N ASN A 62 -20.34 -26.57 11.38
CA ASN A 62 -21.81 -26.66 11.42
C ASN A 62 -22.51 -26.06 10.18
N ARG A 63 -21.83 -25.97 9.03
CA ARG A 63 -22.41 -25.40 7.80
C ARG A 63 -22.08 -26.24 6.56
N ASP A 64 -22.62 -27.45 6.54
CA ASP A 64 -23.17 -28.01 5.31
C ASP A 64 -24.61 -27.45 5.20
N ASP A 65 -25.02 -26.98 4.03
CA ASP A 65 -26.36 -26.44 3.71
C ASP A 65 -26.71 -25.03 4.26
N ALA A 66 -26.22 -23.98 3.60
CA ALA A 66 -26.86 -22.65 3.66
C ALA A 66 -26.79 -21.97 2.29
N ASP A 67 -27.74 -22.38 1.44
CA ASP A 67 -28.14 -21.74 0.20
C ASP A 67 -28.52 -20.27 0.46
N LEU A 68 -27.71 -19.32 -0.02
CA LEU A 68 -27.93 -17.87 0.10
C LEU A 68 -28.59 -17.32 -1.18
N SER A 69 -29.47 -18.11 -1.80
CA SER A 69 -30.22 -17.75 -3.00
C SER A 69 -31.71 -17.48 -2.77
N ILE A 70 -32.17 -17.12 -1.57
CA ILE A 70 -33.56 -16.72 -1.32
C ILE A 70 -33.58 -15.44 -0.47
N ASP A 71 -33.76 -14.29 -1.12
CA ASP A 71 -34.44 -13.06 -0.62
C ASP A 71 -34.23 -11.82 -1.52
N ILE A 72 -34.37 -11.98 -2.85
CA ILE A 72 -34.58 -10.82 -3.74
C ILE A 72 -35.82 -11.08 -4.59
N GLN A 73 -37.00 -10.78 -4.04
CA GLN A 73 -38.21 -10.67 -4.84
C GLN A 73 -38.12 -9.43 -5.76
N PRO A 74 -38.51 -9.55 -7.05
CA PRO A 74 -38.39 -8.49 -8.03
C PRO A 74 -39.60 -7.53 -7.92
N GLY A 75 -39.38 -6.39 -7.27
CA GLY A 75 -40.33 -5.27 -7.24
C GLY A 75 -40.07 -4.31 -8.39
N HIS A 76 -40.87 -4.47 -9.45
CA HIS A 76 -40.97 -3.64 -10.64
C HIS A 76 -41.05 -2.13 -10.29
N LEU A 77 -40.05 -1.34 -10.68
CA LEU A 77 -40.22 0.11 -10.87
C LEU A 77 -39.38 0.57 -12.07
N GLU A 78 -40.07 0.81 -13.18
CA GLU A 78 -39.55 1.52 -14.33
C GLU A 78 -39.26 2.98 -13.95
N SER A 79 -38.06 3.50 -14.24
CA SER A 79 -37.86 4.90 -14.65
C SER A 79 -36.42 5.21 -15.05
N ARG A 80 -36.26 5.40 -16.36
CA ARG A 80 -35.43 6.34 -17.15
C ARG A 80 -34.06 6.86 -16.63
N PRO A 81 -33.09 7.04 -17.54
CA PRO A 81 -31.76 7.56 -17.24
C PRO A 81 -31.84 9.07 -16.93
N GLY A 82 -31.52 9.45 -15.70
CA GLY A 82 -31.49 10.84 -15.27
C GLY A 82 -30.31 11.06 -14.34
N ALA A 83 -29.49 12.05 -14.68
CA ALA A 83 -28.37 12.52 -13.89
C ALA A 83 -28.72 12.60 -12.40
N GLY A 84 -27.85 12.07 -11.54
CA GLY A 84 -27.99 12.19 -10.10
C GLY A 84 -27.98 13.67 -9.71
N ALA A 85 -29.17 14.22 -9.49
CA ALA A 85 -29.35 15.45 -8.74
C ALA A 85 -28.81 15.17 -7.32
N GLU A 86 -27.60 15.65 -7.05
CA GLU A 86 -27.15 15.89 -5.68
C GLU A 86 -28.27 16.68 -5.00
N LEU A 87 -28.80 16.17 -3.89
CA LEU A 87 -29.88 16.80 -3.12
C LEU A 87 -29.59 18.29 -2.96
N GLU A 88 -30.35 19.14 -3.65
CA GLU A 88 -30.26 20.59 -3.56
C GLU A 88 -30.34 20.99 -2.07
N GLY A 89 -29.25 21.59 -1.57
CA GLY A 89 -29.17 22.18 -0.23
C GLY A 89 -28.30 21.46 0.81
N LYS A 90 -27.72 20.28 0.52
CA LYS A 90 -26.71 19.68 1.42
C LYS A 90 -25.29 20.00 0.95
N PRO A 91 -24.36 20.36 1.85
CA PRO A 91 -22.98 20.66 1.46
C PRO A 91 -22.32 19.43 0.83
N LYS A 92 -21.50 19.66 -0.20
CA LYS A 92 -20.78 18.62 -0.91
C LYS A 92 -19.60 18.15 -0.06
N ARG A 93 -19.51 16.85 0.19
CA ARG A 93 -18.53 16.26 1.11
C ARG A 93 -17.43 15.54 0.34
N PHE A 94 -16.18 15.91 0.60
CA PHE A 94 -14.98 15.30 0.04
C PHE A 94 -14.29 14.47 1.11
N HIS A 95 -14.15 13.17 0.90
CA HIS A 95 -13.64 12.26 1.95
C HIS A 95 -12.20 11.85 1.66
N ALA A 96 -11.30 12.16 2.58
CA ALA A 96 -9.90 11.73 2.55
C ALA A 96 -9.58 10.85 3.77
N LEU A 97 -8.87 9.75 3.59
CA LEU A 97 -8.53 8.80 4.64
C LEU A 97 -7.02 8.62 4.76
N MET A 98 -6.52 8.61 6.00
CA MET A 98 -5.12 8.32 6.31
C MET A 98 -5.00 7.26 7.40
N MET A 99 -4.01 6.37 7.25
CA MET A 99 -3.65 5.41 8.29
C MET A 99 -2.86 6.11 9.40
N PHE A 100 -3.44 6.27 10.58
CA PHE A 100 -2.93 7.05 11.70
C PHE A 100 -2.66 6.17 12.93
N THR A 101 -1.84 5.13 12.75
CA THR A 101 -1.49 4.18 13.80
C THR A 101 -0.05 4.36 14.27
N LYS A 102 0.19 4.13 15.56
CA LYS A 102 1.50 4.25 16.25
C LYS A 102 2.15 5.63 16.10
N VAL A 103 1.38 6.68 15.81
CA VAL A 103 1.89 8.04 15.63
C VAL A 103 2.28 8.64 16.98
N ASP A 104 1.55 8.32 18.04
CA ASP A 104 1.87 8.67 19.44
C ASP A 104 3.29 8.22 19.86
N LYS A 105 3.77 7.12 19.28
CA LYS A 105 5.04 6.46 19.64
C LYS A 105 6.22 6.81 18.73
N SER A 106 6.00 7.51 17.62
CA SER A 106 7.03 7.71 16.60
C SER A 106 7.18 9.18 16.21
N LEU A 107 8.24 9.83 16.72
CA LEU A 107 8.57 11.21 16.37
C LEU A 107 8.75 11.40 14.86
N SER A 108 9.30 10.41 14.16
CA SER A 108 9.46 10.45 12.71
C SER A 108 8.12 10.48 11.99
N LEU A 109 7.15 9.65 12.41
CA LEU A 109 5.79 9.68 11.86
C LEU A 109 5.09 11.00 12.17
N GLN A 110 5.25 11.54 13.39
CA GLN A 110 4.69 12.83 13.76
C GLN A 110 5.21 13.96 12.85
N GLN A 111 6.52 14.02 12.61
CA GLN A 111 7.13 15.05 11.75
C GLN A 111 6.66 14.94 10.29
N LYS A 112 6.59 13.72 9.76
CA LYS A 112 6.06 13.44 8.42
C LYS A 112 4.61 13.89 8.31
N PHE A 113 3.78 13.49 9.28
CA PHE A 113 2.38 13.87 9.33
C PHE A 113 2.17 15.39 9.44
N GLN A 114 2.92 16.07 10.29
CA GLN A 114 2.88 17.54 10.39
C GLN A 114 3.24 18.20 9.06
N THR A 115 4.20 17.64 8.33
CA THR A 115 4.55 18.13 6.98
C THR A 115 3.40 17.94 6.00
N ALA A 116 2.76 16.76 6.01
CA ALA A 116 1.59 16.47 5.19
C ALA A 116 0.44 17.45 5.49
N MET A 117 0.05 17.58 6.75
CA MET A 117 -1.08 18.43 7.14
C MET A 117 -0.83 19.91 6.89
N ARG A 118 0.33 20.45 7.27
CA ARG A 118 0.66 21.87 7.04
C ARG A 118 0.70 22.20 5.55
N SER A 119 1.21 21.29 4.72
CA SER A 119 1.22 21.50 3.28
C SER A 119 -0.18 21.37 2.66
N MET A 120 -1.02 20.45 3.15
CA MET A 120 -2.43 20.35 2.76
C MET A 120 -3.18 21.64 3.10
N VAL A 121 -3.07 22.14 4.33
CA VAL A 121 -3.71 23.39 4.78
C VAL A 121 -3.26 24.59 3.95
N LYS A 122 -1.96 24.70 3.68
CA LYS A 122 -1.40 25.77 2.86
C LYS A 122 -2.01 25.83 1.46
N HIS A 123 -2.18 24.67 0.81
CA HIS A 123 -2.57 24.57 -0.60
C HIS A 123 -4.06 24.26 -0.84
N GLY A 124 -4.76 23.73 0.16
CA GLY A 124 -6.15 23.31 0.07
C GLY A 124 -7.09 24.51 -0.09
N ARG A 125 -7.98 24.44 -1.07
CA ARG A 125 -9.03 25.42 -1.33
C ARG A 125 -10.31 24.70 -1.72
N PHE A 126 -11.40 24.99 -1.00
CA PHE A 126 -12.73 24.46 -1.25
C PHE A 126 -13.72 25.63 -1.34
N LEU A 127 -14.84 25.41 -2.01
CA LEU A 127 -15.93 26.37 -2.08
C LEU A 127 -16.68 26.44 -0.74
N GLU A 128 -17.50 27.48 -0.55
CA GLU A 128 -18.21 27.73 0.71
C GLU A 128 -19.18 26.61 1.09
N ASP A 129 -19.73 25.90 0.11
CA ASP A 129 -20.66 24.77 0.27
C ASP A 129 -19.96 23.40 0.26
N GLU A 130 -18.62 23.37 0.31
CA GLU A 130 -17.82 22.16 0.25
C GLU A 130 -17.10 21.90 1.59
N ILE A 131 -17.15 20.65 2.06
CA ILE A 131 -16.53 20.21 3.32
C ILE A 131 -15.52 19.10 3.05
N LEU A 132 -14.28 19.27 3.52
CA LEU A 132 -13.26 18.21 3.51
C LEU A 132 -13.36 17.37 4.80
N VAL A 133 -13.80 16.12 4.67
CA VAL A 133 -13.88 15.16 5.76
C VAL A 133 -12.59 14.34 5.84
N LEU A 134 -11.85 14.52 6.91
CA LEU A 134 -10.57 13.86 7.19
C LEU A 134 -10.80 12.65 8.10
N HIS A 135 -10.70 11.46 7.53
CA HIS A 135 -10.80 10.19 8.22
C HIS A 135 -9.42 9.69 8.66
N TYR A 136 -9.29 9.33 9.92
CA TYR A 136 -8.06 8.75 10.47
C TYR A 136 -8.35 7.37 11.03
N VAL A 137 -7.63 6.36 10.54
CA VAL A 137 -7.71 5.01 11.10
C VAL A 137 -6.63 4.87 12.16
N SER A 138 -7.01 4.80 13.43
CA SER A 138 -6.09 4.97 14.55
C SER A 138 -6.29 3.93 15.66
N ASP A 139 -5.19 3.60 16.33
CA ASP A 139 -5.25 3.04 17.68
C ASP A 139 -5.57 4.15 18.70
N LEU A 140 -5.96 3.75 19.91
CA LEU A 140 -6.41 4.68 20.96
C LEU A 140 -5.35 5.75 21.30
N GLY A 141 -4.07 5.36 21.44
CA GLY A 141 -3.00 6.30 21.78
C GLY A 141 -2.77 7.32 20.67
N SER A 142 -2.79 6.86 19.41
CA SER A 142 -2.71 7.76 18.25
C SER A 142 -3.92 8.68 18.16
N GLN A 143 -5.15 8.20 18.43
CA GLN A 143 -6.34 9.05 18.45
C GLN A 143 -6.20 10.20 19.47
N GLU A 144 -5.89 9.87 20.74
CA GLU A 144 -5.73 10.87 21.81
C GLU A 144 -4.63 11.90 21.49
N PHE A 145 -3.58 11.47 20.80
CA PHE A 145 -2.52 12.36 20.31
C PHE A 145 -3.03 13.26 19.17
N GLY A 146 -3.76 12.68 18.20
CA GLY A 146 -4.34 13.40 17.06
C GLY A 146 -5.35 14.46 17.48
N GLU A 147 -6.21 14.17 18.45
CA GLU A 147 -7.22 15.10 18.98
C GLU A 147 -6.60 16.39 19.57
N LYS A 148 -5.37 16.32 20.09
CA LYS A 148 -4.63 17.48 20.61
C LYS A 148 -3.90 18.24 19.50
N MET A 149 -3.28 17.51 18.56
CA MET A 149 -2.40 18.09 17.54
C MET A 149 -3.16 18.65 16.33
N LEU A 150 -4.25 18.00 15.89
CA LEU A 150 -4.98 18.41 14.69
C LEU A 150 -5.55 19.83 14.75
N PRO A 151 -6.14 20.30 15.86
CA PRO A 151 -6.62 21.68 15.96
C PRO A 151 -5.53 22.71 15.69
N GLU A 152 -4.29 22.47 16.16
CA GLU A 152 -3.16 23.36 15.90
C GLU A 152 -2.73 23.32 14.43
N LEU A 153 -2.73 22.14 13.80
CA LEU A 153 -2.32 21.99 12.40
C LEU A 153 -3.36 22.56 11.42
N LEU A 154 -4.64 22.55 11.79
CA LEU A 154 -5.76 22.98 10.96
C LEU A 154 -6.21 24.43 11.24
N LEU A 155 -5.59 25.13 12.18
CA LEU A 155 -5.97 26.48 12.60
C LEU A 155 -6.06 27.47 11.43
N ASP A 156 -5.12 27.38 10.48
CA ASP A 156 -5.03 28.26 9.30
C ASP A 156 -5.77 27.72 8.07
N ALA A 157 -6.60 26.68 8.22
CA ALA A 157 -7.37 26.12 7.10
C ALA A 157 -8.40 27.14 6.59
N SER A 158 -8.28 27.52 5.32
CA SER A 158 -9.19 28.46 4.67
C SER A 158 -10.49 27.81 4.15
N PHE A 159 -10.82 26.60 4.62
CA PHE A 159 -11.92 25.78 4.12
C PHE A 159 -12.61 25.06 5.27
N GLN A 160 -13.88 24.68 5.07
CA GLN A 160 -14.62 23.88 6.05
C GLN A 160 -14.09 22.44 6.08
N TYR A 161 -13.94 21.89 7.29
CA TYR A 161 -13.47 20.53 7.48
C TYR A 161 -14.18 19.82 8.62
N GLU A 162 -14.15 18.49 8.58
CA GLU A 162 -14.56 17.60 9.66
C GLU A 162 -13.49 16.56 9.92
N VAL A 163 -13.31 16.15 11.18
CA VAL A 163 -12.35 15.10 11.56
C VAL A 163 -13.11 13.91 12.10
N VAL A 164 -12.81 12.71 11.58
CA VAL A 164 -13.45 11.45 11.98
C VAL A 164 -12.39 10.41 12.27
N PHE A 165 -12.39 9.86 13.48
CA PHE A 165 -11.54 8.74 13.85
C PHE A 165 -12.27 7.42 13.70
N HIS A 166 -11.57 6.42 13.14
CA HIS A 166 -12.02 5.04 13.05
C HIS A 166 -11.08 4.16 13.84
N ASN A 167 -11.62 3.40 14.78
CA ASN A 167 -10.82 2.49 15.59
C ASN A 167 -10.25 1.35 14.72
N VAL A 168 -8.92 1.19 14.76
CA VAL A 168 -8.20 0.20 13.95
C VAL A 168 -8.63 -1.24 14.25
N ASP A 169 -8.87 -1.60 15.52
CA ASP A 169 -9.27 -2.95 15.90
C ASP A 169 -10.68 -3.27 15.36
N THR A 170 -11.60 -2.31 15.44
CA THR A 170 -12.96 -2.45 14.89
C THR A 170 -12.94 -2.66 13.38
N LEU A 171 -12.11 -1.91 12.64
CA LEU A 171 -11.97 -2.11 11.20
C LEU A 171 -11.30 -3.44 10.86
N THR A 172 -10.28 -3.82 11.63
CA THR A 172 -9.55 -5.08 11.46
C THR A 172 -10.48 -6.29 11.67
N GLU A 173 -11.37 -6.25 12.68
CA GLU A 173 -12.41 -7.27 12.89
C GLU A 173 -13.33 -7.44 11.68
N LYS A 174 -13.77 -6.34 11.05
CA LYS A 174 -14.64 -6.41 9.87
C LYS A 174 -13.90 -6.84 8.61
N LEU A 175 -12.63 -6.46 8.48
CA LEU A 175 -11.78 -6.79 7.33
C LEU A 175 -11.35 -8.25 7.33
N PHE A 176 -11.01 -8.80 8.49
CA PHE A 176 -10.37 -10.11 8.61
C PHE A 176 -11.08 -11.22 7.81
N PRO A 177 -12.41 -11.41 7.90
CA PRO A 177 -13.10 -12.45 7.13
C PRO A 177 -13.02 -12.27 5.61
N ILE A 178 -12.80 -11.05 5.13
CA ILE A 178 -12.73 -10.73 3.69
C ILE A 178 -11.31 -10.98 3.15
N VAL A 179 -10.29 -10.66 3.95
CA VAL A 179 -8.90 -10.57 3.46
C VAL A 179 -8.00 -11.70 3.95
N GLU A 180 -8.45 -12.55 4.89
CA GLU A 180 -7.66 -13.65 5.45
C GLU A 180 -7.03 -14.52 4.35
N ALA A 181 -7.82 -14.89 3.35
CA ALA A 181 -7.35 -15.72 2.23
C ALA A 181 -6.28 -15.01 1.37
N MET A 182 -6.24 -13.68 1.38
CA MET A 182 -5.29 -12.87 0.62
C MET A 182 -3.98 -12.68 1.40
N GLN A 183 -4.06 -12.59 2.73
CA GLN A 183 -2.90 -12.31 3.57
C GLN A 183 -1.74 -13.30 3.37
N LYS A 184 -2.04 -14.58 3.16
CA LYS A 184 -1.04 -15.62 2.88
C LYS A 184 -0.17 -15.37 1.65
N HIS A 185 -0.60 -14.50 0.73
CA HIS A 185 0.12 -14.18 -0.51
C HIS A 185 0.85 -12.82 -0.45
N PHE A 186 0.42 -11.89 0.41
CA PHE A 186 0.86 -10.48 0.37
C PHE A 186 1.30 -9.90 1.73
N SER A 187 1.34 -10.70 2.80
CA SER A 187 1.79 -10.25 4.14
C SER A 187 3.18 -10.80 4.46
N ALA A 188 3.91 -10.11 5.34
CA ALA A 188 5.24 -10.55 5.77
C ALA A 188 5.14 -11.82 6.62
N GLY A 189 5.52 -12.97 6.04
CA GLY A 189 5.55 -14.27 6.72
C GLY A 189 4.54 -15.27 6.17
N SER A 190 4.63 -16.52 6.60
CA SER A 190 3.82 -17.63 6.05
C SER A 190 2.44 -17.76 6.69
N GLY A 191 1.84 -16.66 7.17
CA GLY A 191 0.60 -16.72 7.92
C GLY A 191 -0.23 -15.43 7.87
N ALA A 192 -1.53 -15.59 8.02
CA ALA A 192 -2.48 -14.51 8.20
C ALA A 192 -2.45 -14.05 9.67
N TYR A 193 -1.77 -12.92 9.94
CA TYR A 193 -1.82 -12.24 11.23
C TYR A 193 -2.94 -11.20 11.24
N TYR A 194 -3.69 -11.13 12.34
CA TYR A 194 -4.79 -10.17 12.47
C TYR A 194 -4.33 -8.73 12.24
N SER A 195 -3.15 -8.35 12.75
CA SER A 195 -2.57 -7.02 12.54
C SER A 195 -2.36 -6.65 11.07
N ASP A 196 -2.24 -7.64 10.20
CA ASP A 196 -1.95 -7.40 8.79
C ASP A 196 -3.22 -7.10 8.00
N ALA A 197 -4.40 -7.40 8.54
CA ALA A 197 -5.67 -7.18 7.82
C ALA A 197 -5.90 -5.71 7.50
N ILE A 198 -5.41 -4.81 8.35
CA ILE A 198 -5.59 -3.38 8.14
C ILE A 198 -4.83 -2.86 6.91
N PHE A 199 -3.73 -3.51 6.52
CA PHE A 199 -3.00 -3.17 5.29
C PHE A 199 -3.77 -3.54 4.01
N PHE A 200 -4.93 -4.18 4.14
CA PHE A 200 -5.87 -4.47 3.05
C PHE A 200 -7.16 -3.64 3.14
N LEU A 201 -7.20 -2.59 3.97
CA LEU A 201 -8.40 -1.77 4.13
C LEU A 201 -8.91 -1.22 2.79
N SER A 202 -8.03 -0.70 1.94
CA SER A 202 -8.38 -0.17 0.61
C SER A 202 -9.03 -1.20 -0.31
N VAL A 203 -8.62 -2.47 -0.22
CA VAL A 203 -9.11 -3.58 -1.05
C VAL A 203 -10.59 -3.85 -0.79
N ALA A 204 -11.00 -3.80 0.46
CA ALA A 204 -12.37 -4.11 0.88
C ALA A 204 -13.14 -2.89 1.39
N MET A 205 -12.63 -1.67 1.19
CA MET A 205 -13.19 -0.45 1.79
C MET A 205 -14.67 -0.26 1.46
N HIS A 206 -15.08 -0.67 0.26
CA HIS A 206 -16.46 -0.59 -0.23
C HIS A 206 -17.44 -1.53 0.51
N ARG A 207 -16.94 -2.56 1.18
CA ARG A 207 -17.70 -3.48 2.04
C ARG A 207 -17.74 -3.02 3.51
N ILE A 208 -16.80 -2.17 3.92
CA ILE A 208 -16.67 -1.71 5.31
C ILE A 208 -17.33 -0.35 5.54
N MET A 209 -17.18 0.56 4.57
CA MET A 209 -17.72 1.92 4.65
C MET A 209 -19.21 1.96 4.32
N PRO A 210 -19.99 2.87 4.92
CA PRO A 210 -21.42 3.02 4.65
C PRO A 210 -21.76 3.18 3.16
N ALA A 211 -22.93 2.71 2.75
CA ALA A 211 -23.35 2.68 1.35
C ALA A 211 -23.51 4.09 0.73
N GLU A 212 -23.73 5.09 1.56
CA GLU A 212 -23.83 6.51 1.23
C GLU A 212 -22.48 7.09 0.82
N LEU A 213 -21.37 6.53 1.34
CA LEU A 213 -20.03 6.95 0.96
C LEU A 213 -19.68 6.36 -0.42
N LYS A 214 -19.67 7.22 -1.43
CA LYS A 214 -19.46 6.81 -2.84
C LYS A 214 -18.01 6.85 -3.28
N ARG A 215 -17.24 7.84 -2.80
CA ARG A 215 -15.86 8.11 -3.22
C ARG A 215 -15.05 8.51 -2.01
N ILE A 216 -13.82 8.02 -1.93
CA ILE A 216 -12.86 8.39 -0.88
C ILE A 216 -11.44 8.36 -1.46
N VAL A 217 -10.60 9.30 -1.04
CA VAL A 217 -9.18 9.34 -1.38
C VAL A 217 -8.38 8.80 -0.21
N GLN A 218 -7.66 7.70 -0.38
CA GLN A 218 -6.72 7.20 0.64
C GLN A 218 -5.33 7.77 0.39
N LEU A 219 -4.68 8.26 1.44
CA LEU A 219 -3.42 9.00 1.41
C LEU A 219 -2.47 8.47 2.50
N ASP A 220 -1.19 8.39 2.18
CA ASP A 220 -0.16 8.18 3.19
C ASP A 220 0.05 9.42 4.07
N LEU A 221 0.57 9.21 5.29
CA LEU A 221 0.92 10.28 6.22
C LEU A 221 2.20 11.03 5.83
N ASP A 222 3.02 10.48 4.94
CA ASP A 222 4.33 11.01 4.60
C ASP A 222 4.35 11.74 3.26
N LEU A 223 3.20 12.30 2.89
CA LEU A 223 3.06 13.15 1.72
C LEU A 223 3.47 14.60 2.02
N LYS A 224 3.77 15.35 0.97
CA LYS A 224 3.83 16.81 0.97
C LYS A 224 3.08 17.37 -0.23
N PHE A 225 1.99 18.06 0.04
CA PHE A 225 1.10 18.65 -0.96
C PHE A 225 1.74 19.90 -1.57
N ARG A 226 1.68 20.06 -2.90
CA ARG A 226 2.06 21.30 -3.61
C ARG A 226 0.93 21.90 -4.44
N SER A 227 -0.20 21.21 -4.52
CA SER A 227 -1.41 21.62 -5.24
C SER A 227 -2.64 21.41 -4.36
N ASN A 228 -3.78 21.91 -4.82
CA ASN A 228 -5.02 21.79 -4.10
C ASN A 228 -5.51 20.32 -4.11
N ILE A 229 -5.77 19.75 -2.93
CA ILE A 229 -6.31 18.38 -2.81
C ILE A 229 -7.68 18.24 -3.47
N ARG A 230 -8.47 19.31 -3.55
CA ARG A 230 -9.76 19.30 -4.26
C ARG A 230 -9.61 18.89 -5.73
N ASP A 231 -8.51 19.27 -6.39
CA ASP A 231 -8.27 18.95 -7.79
C ASP A 231 -8.02 17.44 -7.97
N LEU A 232 -7.47 16.75 -6.95
CA LEU A 232 -7.32 15.30 -6.97
C LEU A 232 -8.69 14.62 -7.04
N PHE A 233 -9.70 15.11 -6.33
CA PHE A 233 -11.04 14.54 -6.39
C PHE A 233 -11.71 14.70 -7.76
N GLN A 234 -11.26 15.65 -8.59
CA GLN A 234 -11.77 15.82 -9.95
C GLN A 234 -11.32 14.67 -10.87
N GLU A 235 -10.25 13.97 -10.54
CA GLU A 235 -9.77 12.82 -11.32
C GLU A 235 -10.79 11.66 -11.35
N PHE A 236 -11.69 11.57 -10.37
CA PHE A 236 -12.80 10.61 -10.44
C PHE A 236 -13.68 10.81 -11.68
N ASN A 237 -13.77 12.02 -12.22
CA ASN A 237 -14.57 12.33 -13.41
C ASN A 237 -13.92 11.80 -14.71
N HIS A 238 -12.63 11.44 -14.67
CA HIS A 238 -11.89 10.90 -15.81
C HIS A 238 -11.86 9.37 -15.84
N PHE A 239 -12.49 8.70 -14.88
CA PHE A 239 -12.50 7.24 -14.83
C PHE A 239 -13.28 6.69 -16.03
N PRO A 240 -12.69 5.75 -16.80
CA PRO A 240 -13.44 4.89 -17.70
C PRO A 240 -14.56 4.13 -16.95
N SER A 241 -15.55 3.63 -17.69
CA SER A 241 -16.72 2.95 -17.10
C SER A 241 -16.37 1.77 -16.18
N ASP A 242 -15.29 1.04 -16.50
CA ASP A 242 -14.87 -0.16 -15.78
C ASP A 242 -13.90 0.16 -14.62
N ALA A 243 -13.32 1.36 -14.61
CA ALA A 243 -12.33 1.74 -13.61
C ALA A 243 -13.00 1.94 -12.23
N VAL A 244 -12.45 1.25 -11.23
CA VAL A 244 -12.94 1.30 -9.84
C VAL A 244 -11.96 2.03 -8.93
N ILE A 245 -10.67 2.08 -9.31
CA ILE A 245 -9.60 2.68 -8.52
C ILE A 245 -8.74 3.59 -9.40
N GLY A 246 -8.40 4.77 -8.92
CA GLY A 246 -7.38 5.63 -9.51
C GLY A 246 -6.10 5.50 -8.69
N ILE A 247 -4.98 5.16 -9.31
CA ILE A 247 -3.72 4.89 -8.60
C ILE A 247 -2.52 5.25 -9.46
N ALA A 248 -1.44 5.71 -8.83
CA ALA A 248 -0.19 6.02 -9.52
C ALA A 248 0.64 4.75 -9.73
N ARG A 249 1.41 4.73 -10.82
CA ARG A 249 2.40 3.66 -11.10
C ARG A 249 3.55 3.72 -10.10
N GLU A 250 4.08 2.56 -9.75
CA GLU A 250 5.30 2.42 -8.94
C GLU A 250 6.53 2.95 -9.73
N MET A 251 7.29 3.85 -9.12
CA MET A 251 8.45 4.52 -9.69
C MET A 251 9.77 3.77 -9.47
N GLN A 252 9.74 2.62 -8.81
CA GLN A 252 10.87 1.74 -8.60
C GLN A 252 10.65 0.36 -9.24
N PRO A 253 11.72 -0.37 -9.60
CA PRO A 253 11.59 -1.69 -10.24
C PRO A 253 11.23 -2.82 -9.25
N VAL A 254 10.49 -2.51 -8.18
CA VAL A 254 10.10 -3.48 -7.15
C VAL A 254 9.41 -4.67 -7.79
N TYR A 255 8.43 -4.40 -8.64
CA TYR A 255 7.65 -5.46 -9.28
C TYR A 255 8.39 -6.13 -10.44
N ARG A 256 9.39 -5.48 -11.03
CA ARG A 256 10.32 -6.19 -11.92
C ARG A 256 11.01 -7.34 -11.21
N HIS A 257 11.40 -7.10 -9.95
CA HIS A 257 11.97 -8.10 -9.07
C HIS A 257 10.92 -9.10 -8.58
N THR A 258 9.77 -8.64 -8.10
CA THR A 258 8.72 -9.53 -7.57
C THR A 258 8.21 -10.52 -8.63
N PHE A 259 8.01 -10.07 -9.87
CA PHE A 259 7.55 -10.93 -10.98
C PHE A 259 8.70 -11.66 -11.71
N TRP A 260 9.92 -11.77 -11.14
CA TRP A 260 11.08 -12.26 -11.89
C TRP A 260 10.85 -13.62 -12.57
N GLN A 261 10.17 -14.55 -11.89
CA GLN A 261 9.94 -15.90 -12.37
C GLN A 261 8.93 -15.88 -13.53
N TYR A 262 7.81 -15.18 -13.35
CA TYR A 262 6.83 -14.98 -14.42
C TYR A 262 7.47 -14.34 -15.66
N ARG A 263 8.34 -13.34 -15.47
CA ARG A 263 9.06 -12.67 -16.58
C ARG A 263 10.06 -13.59 -17.27
N LYS A 264 10.73 -14.47 -16.52
CA LYS A 264 11.62 -15.50 -17.08
C LYS A 264 10.86 -16.49 -17.96
N GLU A 265 9.67 -16.91 -17.52
CA GLU A 265 8.79 -17.83 -18.24
C GLU A 265 8.05 -17.15 -19.41
N ASN A 266 7.89 -15.82 -19.36
CA ASN A 266 7.18 -15.02 -20.35
C ASN A 266 8.03 -13.83 -20.86
N PRO A 267 9.09 -14.06 -21.66
CA PRO A 267 10.06 -13.02 -22.03
C PRO A 267 9.50 -11.82 -22.82
N LYS A 268 8.32 -11.98 -23.44
CA LYS A 268 7.63 -10.91 -24.19
C LYS A 268 6.60 -10.15 -23.35
N SER A 269 6.47 -10.47 -22.06
CA SER A 269 5.49 -9.87 -21.18
C SER A 269 5.87 -8.43 -20.82
N ARG A 270 4.86 -7.57 -20.69
CA ARG A 270 4.99 -6.18 -20.23
C ARG A 270 5.02 -6.06 -18.70
N VAL A 271 4.82 -7.16 -17.98
CA VAL A 271 4.73 -7.19 -16.52
C VAL A 271 6.09 -6.87 -15.90
N GLY A 272 6.13 -5.89 -14.99
CA GLY A 272 7.35 -5.39 -14.34
C GLY A 272 8.28 -4.59 -15.26
N ASP A 273 7.84 -4.29 -16.48
CA ASP A 273 8.56 -3.40 -17.39
C ASP A 273 8.21 -1.93 -17.11
N PRO A 274 9.11 -0.99 -17.48
CA PRO A 274 8.96 0.42 -17.16
C PRO A 274 7.92 1.09 -18.10
N PRO A 275 7.34 2.24 -17.71
CA PRO A 275 6.53 3.04 -18.62
C PRO A 275 7.34 3.55 -19.83
N PRO A 276 6.72 3.96 -20.95
CA PRO A 276 5.27 4.15 -21.12
C PRO A 276 4.48 2.86 -21.38
N ASP A 277 5.11 1.84 -21.94
CA ASP A 277 4.42 0.64 -22.46
C ASP A 277 4.34 -0.52 -21.46
N GLY A 278 5.23 -0.53 -20.46
CA GLY A 278 5.29 -1.55 -19.41
C GLY A 278 4.27 -1.35 -18.30
N LEU A 279 4.11 -2.40 -17.51
CA LEU A 279 3.28 -2.44 -16.31
C LEU A 279 4.19 -2.54 -15.08
N PRO A 280 4.68 -1.40 -14.54
CA PRO A 280 5.65 -1.40 -13.44
C PRO A 280 5.02 -1.75 -12.09
N GLY A 281 3.71 -1.96 -12.02
CA GLY A 281 2.93 -2.05 -10.79
C GLY A 281 2.48 -0.69 -10.28
N PHE A 282 1.88 -0.67 -9.09
CA PHE A 282 1.28 0.53 -8.49
C PHE A 282 1.88 0.87 -7.13
N ASN A 283 1.75 2.14 -6.75
CA ASN A 283 2.08 2.62 -5.41
C ASN A 283 0.81 3.05 -4.66
N SER A 284 0.63 2.59 -3.42
CA SER A 284 -0.60 2.82 -2.63
C SER A 284 -0.63 4.14 -1.86
N GLY A 285 0.42 4.98 -1.97
CA GLY A 285 0.49 6.22 -1.19
C GLY A 285 -0.55 7.28 -1.56
N VAL A 286 -1.14 7.20 -2.76
CA VAL A 286 -2.31 8.00 -3.18
C VAL A 286 -3.24 7.13 -4.01
N MET A 287 -4.45 6.88 -3.49
CA MET A 287 -5.47 6.07 -4.14
C MET A 287 -6.83 6.76 -4.15
N LEU A 288 -7.49 6.74 -5.29
CA LEU A 288 -8.87 7.21 -5.48
C LEU A 288 -9.78 5.99 -5.52
N LEU A 289 -10.50 5.74 -4.44
CA LEU A 289 -11.37 4.57 -4.32
C LEU A 289 -12.81 4.97 -4.68
N ASN A 290 -13.29 4.54 -5.85
CA ASN A 290 -14.68 4.70 -6.23
C ASN A 290 -15.50 3.55 -5.64
N LEU A 291 -15.85 3.68 -4.36
CA LEU A 291 -16.54 2.64 -3.59
C LEU A 291 -17.85 2.20 -4.26
N ASP A 292 -18.53 3.13 -4.93
CA ASP A 292 -19.76 2.85 -5.65
C ASP A 292 -19.53 1.93 -6.87
N SER A 293 -18.49 2.21 -7.67
CA SER A 293 -18.07 1.33 -8.77
C SER A 293 -17.51 0.01 -8.27
N MET A 294 -16.73 0.00 -7.18
CA MET A 294 -16.23 -1.23 -6.55
C MET A 294 -17.37 -2.15 -6.09
N ARG A 295 -18.48 -1.60 -5.56
CA ARG A 295 -19.69 -2.38 -5.19
C ARG A 295 -20.38 -3.00 -6.40
N ARG A 296 -20.49 -2.27 -7.51
CA ARG A 296 -21.18 -2.74 -8.72
C ARG A 296 -20.34 -3.65 -9.61
N SER A 297 -19.02 -3.54 -9.56
CA SER A 297 -18.14 -4.28 -10.48
C SER A 297 -18.12 -5.76 -10.13
N THR A 298 -18.77 -6.57 -10.96
CA THR A 298 -18.73 -8.03 -10.86
C THR A 298 -17.29 -8.54 -10.96
N VAL A 299 -16.50 -7.97 -11.88
CA VAL A 299 -15.09 -8.35 -12.09
C VAL A 299 -14.27 -8.09 -10.83
N TYR A 300 -14.38 -6.89 -10.24
CA TYR A 300 -13.64 -6.56 -9.02
C TYR A 300 -14.02 -7.46 -7.84
N ASN A 301 -15.31 -7.71 -7.63
CA ASN A 301 -15.77 -8.54 -6.51
C ASN A 301 -15.38 -10.01 -6.65
N GLN A 302 -15.34 -10.53 -7.89
CA GLN A 302 -14.82 -11.87 -8.16
C GLN A 302 -13.32 -11.97 -7.81
N LEU A 303 -12.53 -10.94 -8.10
CA LEU A 303 -11.09 -10.92 -7.77
C LEU A 303 -10.78 -10.92 -6.26
N LEU A 304 -11.79 -10.71 -5.41
CA LEU A 304 -11.69 -10.85 -3.95
C LEU A 304 -11.99 -12.27 -3.46
N GLU A 305 -12.47 -13.16 -4.33
CA GLU A 305 -12.73 -14.56 -3.99
C GLU A 305 -11.40 -15.31 -3.74
N PRO A 306 -11.27 -16.08 -2.64
CA PRO A 306 -10.06 -16.80 -2.28
C PRO A 306 -9.43 -17.62 -3.42
N GLU A 307 -10.25 -18.31 -4.20
CA GLU A 307 -9.83 -19.19 -5.29
C GLU A 307 -9.20 -18.39 -6.43
N ARG A 308 -9.72 -17.19 -6.70
CA ARG A 308 -9.21 -16.33 -7.77
C ARG A 308 -7.91 -15.66 -7.36
N VAL A 309 -7.83 -15.19 -6.11
CA VAL A 309 -6.60 -14.64 -5.55
C VAL A 309 -5.48 -15.68 -5.60
N ALA A 310 -5.76 -16.92 -5.17
CA ALA A 310 -4.79 -18.01 -5.23
C ALA A 310 -4.36 -18.30 -6.67
N ARG A 311 -5.31 -18.40 -7.61
CA ARG A 311 -5.00 -18.66 -9.02
C ARG A 311 -4.11 -17.59 -9.65
N LEU A 312 -4.36 -16.31 -9.35
CA LEU A 312 -3.53 -15.21 -9.87
C LEU A 312 -2.14 -15.21 -9.21
N ALA A 313 -2.07 -15.44 -7.89
CA ALA A 313 -0.79 -15.54 -7.20
C ALA A 313 0.07 -16.68 -7.76
N ASP A 314 -0.54 -17.83 -8.05
CA ASP A 314 0.13 -18.97 -8.68
C ASP A 314 0.53 -18.66 -10.14
N LYS A 315 -0.37 -18.09 -10.94
CA LYS A 315 -0.08 -17.70 -12.34
C LYS A 315 1.13 -16.78 -12.45
N TYR A 316 1.24 -15.81 -11.55
CA TYR A 316 2.29 -14.80 -11.56
C TYR A 316 3.51 -15.15 -10.72
N HIS A 317 3.52 -16.32 -10.05
CA HIS A 317 4.51 -16.68 -9.02
C HIS A 317 4.71 -15.56 -7.99
N PHE A 318 3.63 -14.87 -7.64
CA PHE A 318 3.70 -13.64 -6.88
C PHE A 318 3.75 -13.91 -5.39
N ARG A 319 4.72 -13.30 -4.71
CA ARG A 319 4.78 -13.22 -3.25
C ARG A 319 5.18 -11.81 -2.83
N GLY A 320 4.35 -11.23 -1.98
CA GLY A 320 4.46 -9.84 -1.56
C GLY A 320 4.52 -9.67 -0.04
N HIS A 321 4.73 -8.43 0.39
CA HIS A 321 4.70 -8.02 1.79
C HIS A 321 4.20 -6.57 1.98
N LEU A 322 3.63 -5.97 0.93
CA LEU A 322 3.16 -4.59 0.87
C LEU A 322 1.62 -4.50 0.86
N GLY A 323 0.93 -5.58 1.23
CA GLY A 323 -0.52 -5.58 1.50
C GLY A 323 -1.36 -5.24 0.27
N ASP A 324 -2.15 -4.18 0.37
CA ASP A 324 -3.02 -3.70 -0.70
C ASP A 324 -2.28 -3.36 -2.00
N GLN A 325 -1.09 -2.77 -1.89
CA GLN A 325 -0.27 -2.37 -3.03
C GLN A 325 0.07 -3.56 -3.92
N ASP A 326 0.43 -4.68 -3.29
CA ASP A 326 0.76 -5.93 -3.95
C ASP A 326 -0.47 -6.56 -4.60
N PHE A 327 -1.60 -6.57 -3.89
CA PHE A 327 -2.86 -7.09 -4.44
C PHE A 327 -3.29 -6.31 -5.69
N PHE A 328 -3.38 -4.98 -5.59
CA PHE A 328 -3.77 -4.13 -6.72
C PHE A 328 -2.79 -4.24 -7.88
N THR A 329 -1.50 -4.35 -7.59
CA THR A 329 -0.50 -4.58 -8.61
C THR A 329 -0.73 -5.91 -9.33
N MET A 330 -0.95 -7.00 -8.60
CA MET A 330 -1.17 -8.32 -9.18
C MET A 330 -2.44 -8.35 -10.03
N ILE A 331 -3.58 -7.88 -9.52
CA ILE A 331 -4.82 -7.88 -10.31
C ILE A 331 -4.77 -6.86 -11.46
N GLY A 332 -3.99 -5.78 -11.33
CA GLY A 332 -3.74 -4.82 -12.39
C GLY A 332 -2.90 -5.37 -13.55
N MET A 333 -2.17 -6.47 -13.35
CA MET A 333 -1.53 -7.19 -14.46
C MET A 333 -2.53 -8.01 -15.28
N GLU A 334 -3.65 -8.42 -14.68
CA GLU A 334 -4.71 -9.21 -15.32
C GLU A 334 -5.78 -8.29 -15.94
N HIS A 335 -6.21 -7.28 -15.17
CA HIS A 335 -7.36 -6.43 -15.44
C HIS A 335 -6.96 -4.95 -15.33
N THR A 336 -6.21 -4.48 -16.33
CA THR A 336 -5.75 -3.08 -16.38
C THR A 336 -6.90 -2.07 -16.40
N GLU A 337 -8.06 -2.46 -16.94
CA GLU A 337 -9.28 -1.65 -17.07
C GLU A 337 -9.91 -1.25 -15.73
N LEU A 338 -9.62 -1.98 -14.65
CA LEU A 338 -10.10 -1.65 -13.30
C LEU A 338 -9.39 -0.42 -12.72
N PHE A 339 -8.28 0.01 -13.32
CA PHE A 339 -7.41 1.04 -12.79
C PHE A 339 -7.30 2.25 -13.72
N TYR A 340 -7.61 3.43 -13.20
CA TYR A 340 -7.27 4.70 -13.82
C TYR A 340 -5.83 5.09 -13.42
N PRO A 341 -4.86 5.10 -14.34
CA PRO A 341 -3.48 5.43 -14.01
C PRO A 341 -3.33 6.93 -13.76
N LEU A 342 -3.22 7.34 -12.50
CA LEU A 342 -2.96 8.73 -12.13
C LEU A 342 -1.64 9.19 -12.75
N THR A 343 -1.58 10.46 -13.14
CA THR A 343 -0.30 11.05 -13.51
C THR A 343 0.65 10.95 -12.33
N CYS A 344 1.91 10.72 -12.65
CA CYS A 344 2.96 10.49 -11.68
C CYS A 344 3.14 11.67 -10.69
N GLY A 345 2.71 12.89 -11.07
CA GLY A 345 2.74 14.08 -10.22
C GLY A 345 1.81 13.96 -9.01
N TRP A 346 0.67 13.29 -9.13
CA TRP A 346 -0.23 13.02 -8.01
C TRP A 346 0.38 12.14 -6.92
N ASN A 347 1.47 11.43 -7.20
CA ASN A 347 2.24 10.66 -6.22
C ASN A 347 3.70 10.54 -6.66
N ARG A 348 4.47 11.64 -6.55
CA ARG A 348 5.90 11.63 -6.86
C ARG A 348 6.66 10.96 -5.73
N GLN A 349 6.97 9.67 -5.93
CA GLN A 349 7.70 8.85 -4.98
C GLN A 349 9.18 9.24 -4.96
N LEU A 350 9.70 9.56 -3.77
CA LEU A 350 11.10 9.97 -3.59
C LEU A 350 12.02 8.82 -3.18
N CYS A 351 11.48 7.61 -3.03
CA CYS A 351 12.28 6.49 -2.61
C CYS A 351 13.25 6.02 -3.69
N THR A 352 14.48 5.75 -3.28
CA THR A 352 15.56 5.29 -4.20
C THR A 352 16.16 3.95 -3.78
N TRP A 353 15.61 3.28 -2.75
CA TRP A 353 16.16 2.06 -2.17
C TRP A 353 16.56 0.98 -3.20
N TRP A 354 15.71 0.68 -4.18
CA TRP A 354 15.99 -0.34 -5.21
C TRP A 354 17.14 0.00 -6.17
N ARG A 355 17.50 1.29 -6.30
CA ARG A 355 18.69 1.71 -7.06
C ARG A 355 19.95 1.12 -6.47
N ASP A 356 20.00 1.07 -5.15
CA ASP A 356 21.18 0.66 -4.40
C ASP A 356 21.17 -0.86 -4.10
N HIS A 357 20.14 -1.59 -4.59
CA HIS A 357 19.92 -3.02 -4.37
C HIS A 357 19.75 -3.81 -5.69
N GLY A 358 20.61 -3.54 -6.67
CA GLY A 358 20.78 -4.36 -7.88
C GLY A 358 20.14 -3.83 -9.17
N PHE A 359 19.47 -2.67 -9.13
CA PHE A 359 18.80 -2.10 -10.30
C PHE A 359 19.35 -0.75 -10.76
N THR A 360 20.58 -0.37 -10.38
CA THR A 360 21.21 0.91 -10.77
C THR A 360 21.09 1.19 -12.27
N TRP A 361 21.54 0.25 -13.10
CA TRP A 361 21.48 0.37 -14.56
C TRP A 361 20.06 0.46 -15.10
N PHE A 362 19.11 -0.28 -14.51
CA PHE A 362 17.73 -0.25 -14.98
C PHE A 362 17.07 1.09 -14.66
N LEU A 363 17.29 1.64 -13.47
CA LEU A 363 16.75 2.95 -13.12
C LEU A 363 17.38 4.09 -13.95
N GLU A 364 18.69 4.02 -14.21
CA GLU A 364 19.43 5.00 -15.02
C GLU A 364 19.04 5.02 -16.52
N PHE A 365 18.52 3.91 -17.05
CA PHE A 365 18.16 3.82 -18.46
C PHE A 365 16.66 3.78 -18.71
N SER A 366 15.88 3.23 -17.78
CA SER A 366 14.45 2.97 -17.98
C SER A 366 13.52 3.94 -17.26
N PHE A 367 14.00 4.62 -16.21
CA PHE A 367 13.21 5.65 -15.51
C PHE A 367 13.81 7.05 -15.64
N THR A 368 15.05 7.18 -16.09
CA THR A 368 15.69 8.47 -16.37
C THR A 368 15.93 8.63 -17.86
N GLY A 369 14.88 9.01 -18.59
CA GLY A 369 15.06 9.74 -19.82
C GLY A 369 15.70 11.09 -19.49
N LEU A 370 17.00 11.21 -19.77
CA LEU A 370 17.89 12.38 -19.58
C LEU A 370 18.42 12.59 -18.15
N LYS A 371 19.77 12.56 -18.06
CA LYS A 371 20.63 12.78 -16.90
C LYS A 371 20.10 13.84 -15.93
N LEU A 372 19.70 13.44 -14.71
CA LEU A 372 19.66 14.30 -13.51
C LEU A 372 19.74 13.43 -12.26
N GLN A 373 20.67 13.76 -11.37
CA GLN A 373 21.16 12.97 -10.23
C GLN A 373 20.19 12.79 -9.04
N SER A 374 18.88 12.89 -9.23
CA SER A 374 17.94 12.78 -8.10
C SER A 374 16.51 12.51 -8.54
N ALA A 375 15.96 11.36 -8.11
CA ALA A 375 14.62 10.82 -8.33
C ALA A 375 14.25 10.47 -9.80
N PRO A 376 13.66 9.28 -10.06
CA PRO A 376 13.22 8.86 -11.40
C PRO A 376 12.29 9.92 -12.01
N LEU A 377 12.48 10.22 -13.31
CA LEU A 377 11.79 11.30 -14.00
C LEU A 377 10.30 10.99 -14.07
N CYS A 378 9.49 11.92 -13.60
CA CYS A 378 8.04 11.84 -13.70
C CYS A 378 7.64 12.32 -15.08
N ILE A 379 7.30 11.40 -15.97
CA ILE A 379 6.69 11.76 -17.26
C ILE A 379 5.18 11.66 -17.05
N PRO A 380 4.43 12.78 -17.03
CA PRO A 380 2.98 12.73 -16.99
C PRO A 380 2.47 11.88 -18.16
N ASN A 381 1.43 11.07 -17.96
CA ASN A 381 0.77 10.41 -19.08
C ASN A 381 0.34 11.51 -20.08
N PRO A 382 0.64 11.37 -21.38
CA PRO A 382 0.09 12.29 -22.37
C PRO A 382 -1.44 12.24 -22.29
N THR A 383 -2.08 13.39 -22.23
CA THR A 383 -3.54 13.50 -22.25
C THR A 383 -4.08 12.83 -23.53
N PRO A 384 -5.25 12.17 -23.48
CA PRO A 384 -5.83 11.49 -24.65
C PRO A 384 -6.05 12.39 -25.89
N TYR A 385 -5.96 13.71 -25.72
CA TYR A 385 -6.17 14.71 -26.77
C TYR A 385 -4.96 14.94 -27.71
N MET A 386 -3.80 14.30 -27.48
CA MET A 386 -2.61 14.47 -28.33
C MET A 386 -2.25 13.26 -29.21
N ALA A 387 -3.15 12.29 -29.38
CA ALA A 387 -2.89 11.09 -30.18
C ALA A 387 -2.83 11.32 -31.72
N ASN A 388 -2.95 12.56 -32.20
CA ASN A 388 -2.81 12.92 -33.61
C ASN A 388 -1.69 13.95 -33.79
N GLN A 389 -0.42 13.53 -33.68
CA GLN A 389 0.70 14.07 -34.48
C GLN A 389 1.98 13.30 -34.17
N SER A 390 2.66 12.88 -35.23
CA SER A 390 3.95 12.21 -35.24
C SER A 390 5.07 13.15 -34.81
N THR A 391 5.14 13.49 -33.52
CA THR A 391 6.24 14.31 -32.99
C THR A 391 6.63 13.78 -31.61
N ARG A 392 7.46 12.72 -31.60
CA ARG A 392 8.24 12.34 -30.42
C ARG A 392 9.34 13.39 -30.23
N GLN A 393 9.02 14.50 -29.57
CA GLN A 393 10.03 15.36 -28.95
C GLN A 393 9.97 15.14 -27.45
N ALA A 394 11.10 14.75 -26.86
CA ALA A 394 11.31 14.85 -25.43
C ALA A 394 11.09 16.32 -25.06
N ILE A 395 10.02 16.61 -24.30
CA ILE A 395 9.79 17.95 -23.79
C ILE A 395 10.91 18.21 -22.79
N HIS A 396 11.94 18.93 -23.23
CA HIS A 396 12.79 19.70 -22.35
C HIS A 396 11.87 20.67 -21.61
N MET A 397 11.58 20.42 -20.34
CA MET A 397 10.94 21.41 -19.46
C MET A 397 11.95 22.54 -19.22
N GLU A 398 12.12 23.42 -20.21
CA GLU A 398 12.96 24.63 -20.12
C GLU A 398 12.16 25.86 -19.66
N ASP A 399 10.84 25.74 -19.43
CA ASP A 399 10.02 26.80 -18.83
C ASP A 399 9.66 26.48 -17.36
N PRO A 400 10.24 27.20 -16.37
CA PRO A 400 9.88 27.09 -14.96
C PRO A 400 8.41 27.36 -14.68
N GLN A 401 7.67 28.05 -15.56
CA GLN A 401 6.24 28.30 -15.38
C GLN A 401 5.38 27.09 -15.74
N GLU A 402 5.80 26.21 -16.65
CA GLU A 402 4.99 25.08 -17.08
C GLU A 402 5.06 23.91 -16.06
N ALA A 403 6.18 23.77 -15.37
CA ALA A 403 6.33 22.86 -14.22
C ALA A 403 5.41 23.22 -13.03
N THR A 404 4.90 24.45 -12.96
CA THR A 404 3.96 24.87 -11.88
C THR A 404 2.51 24.47 -12.12
N ARG A 405 2.15 23.99 -13.33
CA ARG A 405 0.76 23.58 -13.64
C ARG A 405 0.47 22.10 -13.40
N SER A 406 1.50 21.27 -13.24
CA SER A 406 1.29 19.85 -12.94
C SER A 406 1.06 19.65 -11.45
N PRO A 407 -0.02 18.96 -11.04
CA PRO A 407 -0.23 18.63 -9.64
C PRO A 407 0.95 17.80 -9.13
N CYS A 408 1.49 18.15 -7.96
CA CYS A 408 2.67 17.51 -7.39
C CYS A 408 2.45 17.21 -5.90
N PHE A 409 2.21 15.94 -5.55
CA PHE A 409 2.30 15.44 -4.19
C PHE A 409 3.57 14.61 -4.06
N TYR A 410 4.45 14.98 -3.14
CA TYR A 410 5.69 14.24 -2.91
C TYR A 410 5.48 13.20 -1.82
N CYS A 411 5.75 11.93 -2.08
CA CYS A 411 5.80 10.88 -1.07
C CYS A 411 7.23 10.76 -0.51
N LEU A 412 7.39 11.06 0.78
CA LEU A 412 8.68 11.14 1.48
C LEU A 412 9.12 9.75 1.96
N CYS A 413 10.17 9.17 1.38
CA CYS A 413 10.51 7.78 1.70
C CYS A 413 10.78 7.53 3.21
N PHE A 414 10.30 6.39 3.72
CA PHE A 414 10.76 5.85 5.01
C PHE A 414 12.20 5.37 4.87
N ASN A 415 13.16 6.21 5.29
CA ASN A 415 14.45 5.67 5.68
C ASN A 415 14.24 4.94 7.01
N THR A 416 14.36 3.62 6.99
CA THR A 416 14.73 2.85 8.19
C THR A 416 16.15 3.26 8.58
N THR A 417 16.28 4.45 9.13
CA THR A 417 17.53 4.89 9.73
C THR A 417 17.74 4.03 10.96
N ARG A 418 18.81 3.24 10.93
CA ARG A 418 19.44 2.68 12.13
C ARG A 418 19.61 3.83 13.12
N GLY A 419 18.75 3.85 14.14
CA GLY A 419 19.03 4.59 15.37
C GLY A 419 20.40 4.15 15.85
N GLY A 420 21.29 5.12 16.02
CA GLY A 420 22.65 4.90 16.45
C GLY A 420 22.67 4.39 17.88
N THR A 421 22.79 3.07 18.03
CA THR A 421 23.60 2.44 19.05
C THR A 421 24.12 1.13 18.46
N SER A 422 25.42 0.93 18.59
CA SER A 422 26.16 -0.26 18.19
C SER A 422 25.45 -1.55 18.62
N ASP A 423 24.74 -2.19 17.70
CA ASP A 423 24.59 -3.64 17.73
C ASP A 423 24.52 -4.21 16.31
N LYS A 424 25.61 -4.85 15.93
CA LYS A 424 25.67 -5.76 14.79
C LYS A 424 24.82 -6.97 15.15
N ASN A 425 23.57 -7.05 14.73
CA ASN A 425 22.82 -8.30 14.53
C ASN A 425 21.38 -8.00 14.09
N THR A 426 21.17 -7.89 12.78
CA THR A 426 19.87 -8.25 12.17
C THR A 426 20.14 -8.63 10.73
N THR A 427 20.26 -9.94 10.54
CA THR A 427 20.36 -10.60 9.25
C THR A 427 18.98 -10.49 8.59
N SER A 428 18.84 -9.58 7.63
CA SER A 428 17.73 -9.62 6.69
C SER A 428 17.88 -10.92 5.89
N ALA A 429 16.92 -11.83 6.03
CA ALA A 429 16.82 -13.01 5.20
C ALA A 429 16.46 -12.58 3.77
N VAL A 430 17.47 -12.13 3.02
CA VAL A 430 17.45 -12.14 1.56
C VAL A 430 17.97 -13.51 1.16
N THR A 431 17.07 -14.48 1.04
CA THR A 431 17.39 -15.73 0.37
C THR A 431 17.56 -15.43 -1.10
N ALA A 432 18.78 -15.07 -1.48
CA ALA A 432 19.24 -15.05 -2.85
C ALA A 432 19.21 -16.49 -3.36
N TYR A 433 18.21 -16.84 -4.16
CA TYR A 433 18.35 -17.96 -5.07
C TYR A 433 19.27 -17.53 -6.20
N SER A 434 20.55 -17.91 -6.09
CA SER A 434 21.50 -17.84 -7.19
C SER A 434 21.18 -18.92 -8.21
N VAL A 435 20.67 -18.54 -9.39
CA VAL A 435 21.11 -19.02 -10.71
C VAL A 435 20.96 -17.88 -11.71
#